data_AF-A0A453SPM6-F1
#
_entry.id   AF-A0A453SPM6-F1
#
_cell.length_a   1.000
_cell.length_b   1.000
_cell.length_c   1.000
_cell.angle_alpha   90.00
_cell.angle_beta   90.00
_cell.angle_gamma   90.00
#
_symmetry.space_group_name_H-M   'P 1'
#
loop_
_entity.id
_entity.type
_entity.pdbx_description
1 polymer ?
#
loop_
_entity_poly.entity_id
_entity_poly.type
_entity_poly.pdbx_seq_one_letter_code
_entity_poly.pdbx_strand_id
1 'polypeptide(L)'
;MGWGTLITRRLKVFSLALFVYFDYKAVQKRVQWVSTVKKNAIWAKTHERNARRVLKLMIELEGLWVKMGQYLSTRADVLPEPYIEVLKQLQDSLPPRPLEEVCGTIEKELGKPMRQLFATFDVDPLATASIAQVHRATLEDGREVVVKVQHDGIKEIILEVLFFSGNSVL
;
A
#
# COMPACT_ATOMS: atom_id res chain seq x y z
N MET A 1 -15.37 -6.84 15.99
CA MET A 1 -14.97 -5.56 16.63
C MET A 1 -14.34 -4.60 15.60
N GLY A 2 -15.10 -4.01 14.68
CA GLY A 2 -14.56 -3.27 13.51
C GLY A 2 -14.67 -1.73 13.53
N TRP A 3 -15.36 -1.15 14.53
CA TRP A 3 -15.63 0.30 14.54
C TRP A 3 -14.47 1.12 15.12
N GLY A 4 -13.75 0.59 16.11
CA GLY A 4 -12.62 1.27 16.75
C GLY A 4 -11.44 1.50 15.80
N THR A 5 -11.16 0.56 14.90
CA THR A 5 -10.09 0.67 13.89
C THR A 5 -10.43 1.74 12.84
N LEU A 6 -11.68 1.82 12.39
CA LEU A 6 -12.13 2.82 11.42
C LEU A 6 -12.07 4.25 11.98
N ILE A 7 -12.50 4.46 13.22
CA ILE A 7 -12.44 5.78 13.88
C ILE A 7 -10.97 6.20 14.05
N THR A 8 -10.11 5.28 14.50
CA THR A 8 -8.67 5.56 14.68
C THR A 8 -8.01 5.94 13.37
N ARG A 9 -8.30 5.23 12.27
CA ARG A 9 -7.79 5.55 10.92
C ARG A 9 -8.22 6.94 10.48
N ARG A 10 -9.50 7.30 10.67
CA ARG A 10 -10.02 8.64 10.33
C ARG A 10 -9.31 9.72 11.14
N LEU A 11 -9.15 9.53 12.45
CA LEU A 11 -8.48 10.50 13.32
C LEU A 11 -7.03 10.75 12.88
N LYS A 12 -6.29 9.72 12.47
CA LYS A 12 -4.92 9.86 11.93
C LYS A 12 -4.89 10.71 10.65
N VAL A 13 -5.85 10.51 9.75
CA VAL A 13 -5.97 11.31 8.52
C VAL A 13 -6.29 12.76 8.85
N PHE A 14 -7.27 13.01 9.71
CA PHE A 14 -7.66 14.37 10.11
C PHE A 14 -6.53 15.10 10.83
N SER A 15 -5.83 14.43 11.74
CA SER A 15 -4.71 15.03 12.48
C SER A 15 -3.55 15.38 11.55
N LEU A 16 -3.20 14.50 10.60
CA LEU A 16 -2.17 14.81 9.62
C LEU A 16 -2.59 15.95 8.69
N ALA A 17 -3.84 15.94 8.20
CA ALA A 17 -4.35 17.00 7.33
C ALA A 17 -4.28 18.38 8.02
N LEU A 18 -4.67 18.45 9.28
CA LEU A 18 -4.58 19.66 10.09
C LEU A 18 -3.13 20.12 10.26
N PHE A 19 -2.22 19.18 10.55
CA PHE A 19 -0.79 19.47 10.71
C PHE A 19 -0.16 20.00 9.42
N VAL A 20 -0.45 19.35 8.29
CA VAL A 20 -0.01 19.78 6.95
C VAL A 20 -0.55 21.19 6.66
N TYR A 21 -1.84 21.43 6.88
CA TYR A 21 -2.46 22.74 6.68
C TYR A 21 -1.76 23.85 7.48
N PHE A 22 -1.50 23.63 8.77
CA PHE A 22 -0.79 24.60 9.59
C PHE A 22 0.65 24.82 9.15
N ASP A 23 1.33 23.76 8.71
CA ASP A 23 2.69 23.85 8.16
C ASP A 23 2.73 24.73 6.90
N TYR A 24 1.77 24.57 5.98
CA TYR A 24 1.60 25.44 4.83
C TYR A 24 1.29 26.89 5.23
N LYS A 25 0.38 27.11 6.19
CA LYS A 25 0.04 28.45 6.68
C LYS A 25 1.23 29.16 7.33
N ALA A 26 2.04 28.44 8.10
CA ALA A 26 3.24 28.99 8.72
C ALA A 26 4.27 29.39 7.65
N VAL A 27 4.48 28.55 6.63
CA VAL A 27 5.38 28.86 5.52
C VAL A 27 4.87 30.02 4.68
N GLN A 28 3.57 30.09 4.40
CA GLN A 28 2.96 31.19 3.65
C GLN A 28 3.27 32.55 4.29
N LYS A 29 3.15 32.64 5.63
CA LYS A 29 3.53 33.84 6.39
C LYS A 29 5.04 34.10 6.39
N ARG A 30 5.88 33.07 6.34
CA ARG A 30 7.35 33.25 6.32
C ARG A 30 7.86 33.74 4.97
N VAL A 31 7.28 33.24 3.89
CA VAL A 31 7.75 33.44 2.52
C VAL A 31 7.36 34.83 1.97
N GLN A 32 6.42 35.54 2.60
CA GLN A 32 6.00 36.89 2.19
C GLN A 32 7.15 37.93 2.21
N TRP A 33 8.16 37.72 3.07
CA TRP A 33 9.31 38.63 3.25
C TRP A 33 10.58 38.19 2.52
N VAL A 34 10.49 37.20 1.62
CA VAL A 34 11.64 36.52 1.01
C VAL A 34 11.68 36.78 -0.51
N SER A 35 12.87 36.79 -1.13
CA SER A 35 13.02 36.95 -2.58
C SER A 35 12.45 35.75 -3.37
N THR A 36 11.93 35.98 -4.58
CA THR A 36 11.22 34.98 -5.41
C THR A 36 11.98 33.65 -5.59
N VAL A 37 13.29 33.72 -5.83
CA VAL A 37 14.14 32.51 -5.97
C VAL A 37 14.15 31.68 -4.68
N LYS A 38 14.30 32.33 -3.53
CA LYS A 38 14.24 31.67 -2.23
C LYS A 38 12.81 31.19 -1.90
N LYS A 39 11.76 31.86 -2.39
CA LYS A 39 10.36 31.41 -2.21
C LYS A 39 10.15 30.01 -2.82
N ASN A 40 10.59 29.81 -4.07
CA ASN A 40 10.40 28.54 -4.77
C ASN A 40 11.12 27.39 -4.05
N ALA A 41 12.36 27.61 -3.59
CA ALA A 41 13.10 26.61 -2.82
C ALA A 41 12.42 26.25 -1.48
N ILE A 42 11.87 27.25 -0.78
CA ILE A 42 11.14 27.02 0.47
C ILE A 42 9.85 26.22 0.22
N TRP A 43 9.13 26.53 -0.87
CA TRP A 43 7.94 25.78 -1.26
C TRP A 43 8.28 24.35 -1.64
N ALA A 44 9.27 24.12 -2.50
CA ALA A 44 9.71 22.77 -2.88
C ALA A 44 10.03 21.91 -1.65
N LYS A 45 10.83 22.44 -0.72
CA LYS A 45 11.16 21.76 0.54
C LYS A 45 9.94 21.51 1.44
N THR A 46 8.98 22.43 1.41
CA THR A 46 7.72 22.30 2.17
C THR A 46 6.80 21.24 1.57
N HIS A 47 6.72 21.17 0.24
CA HIS A 47 5.99 20.12 -0.45
C HIS A 47 6.61 18.76 -0.17
N GLU A 48 7.94 18.63 -0.33
CA GLU A 48 8.65 17.36 -0.10
C GLU A 48 8.45 16.80 1.32
N ARG A 49 8.64 17.63 2.36
CA ARG A 49 8.47 17.16 3.75
C ARG A 49 7.03 16.74 4.05
N ASN A 50 6.04 17.43 3.49
CA ASN A 50 4.64 17.07 3.70
C ASN A 50 4.24 15.84 2.88
N ALA A 51 4.78 15.69 1.67
CA ALA A 51 4.63 14.49 0.86
C ALA A 51 5.15 13.26 1.61
N ARG A 52 6.32 13.33 2.25
CA ARG A 52 6.87 12.22 3.06
C ARG A 52 5.98 11.84 4.24
N ARG A 53 5.33 12.82 4.89
CA ARG A 53 4.36 12.55 5.96
C ARG A 53 3.12 11.84 5.43
N VAL A 54 2.60 12.30 4.27
CA VAL A 54 1.45 11.69 3.60
C VAL A 54 1.78 10.26 3.15
N LEU A 55 2.95 10.04 2.53
CA LEU A 55 3.45 8.73 2.12
C LEU A 55 3.46 7.76 3.32
N LYS A 56 4.10 8.17 4.42
CA LYS A 56 4.19 7.34 5.63
C LYS A 56 2.81 6.93 6.14
N LEU A 57 1.86 7.87 6.19
CA LEU A 57 0.50 7.57 6.62
C LEU A 57 -0.24 6.66 5.62
N MET A 58 -0.07 6.87 4.31
CA MET A 58 -0.68 6.01 3.29
C MET A 58 -0.18 4.56 3.41
N ILE A 59 1.12 4.36 3.65
CA ILE A 59 1.71 3.04 3.92
C ILE A 59 1.13 2.46 5.20
N GLU A 60 1.07 3.23 6.29
CA GLU A 60 0.54 2.76 7.58
C GLU A 60 -0.95 2.39 7.52
N LEU A 61 -1.74 3.09 6.71
CA LEU A 61 -3.16 2.81 6.55
C LEU A 61 -3.42 1.68 5.55
N GLU A 62 -2.53 1.44 4.59
CA GLU A 62 -2.62 0.33 3.63
C GLU A 62 -3.91 0.35 2.76
N GLY A 63 -4.07 -0.65 1.90
CA GLY A 63 -5.26 -0.86 1.07
C GLY A 63 -5.61 0.34 0.19
N LEU A 64 -6.80 0.91 0.37
CA LEU A 64 -7.31 2.03 -0.44
C LEU A 64 -6.39 3.26 -0.39
N TRP A 65 -5.71 3.51 0.72
CA TRP A 65 -4.84 4.68 0.86
C TRP A 65 -3.59 4.57 -0.01
N VAL A 66 -3.02 3.37 -0.11
CA VAL A 66 -1.90 3.08 -1.02
C VAL A 66 -2.36 3.24 -2.47
N LYS A 67 -3.52 2.67 -2.84
CA LYS A 67 -4.09 2.84 -4.19
C LYS A 67 -4.34 4.30 -4.55
N MET A 68 -4.85 5.09 -3.61
CA MET A 68 -5.06 6.52 -3.80
C MET A 68 -3.73 7.26 -4.03
N GLY A 69 -2.70 6.93 -3.25
CA GLY A 69 -1.36 7.49 -3.45
C GLY A 69 -0.74 7.11 -4.79
N GLN A 70 -0.90 5.85 -5.22
CA GLN A 70 -0.47 5.38 -6.54
C GLN A 70 -1.19 6.16 -7.66
N TYR A 71 -2.52 6.29 -7.58
CA TYR A 71 -3.28 7.09 -8.54
C TYR A 71 -2.81 8.56 -8.57
N LEU A 72 -2.73 9.20 -7.41
CA LEU A 72 -2.29 10.59 -7.29
C LEU A 72 -0.85 10.82 -7.79
N SER A 73 0.05 9.84 -7.64
CA SER A 73 1.42 9.93 -8.15
C SER A 73 1.51 10.00 -9.68
N THR A 74 0.43 9.64 -10.40
CA THR A 74 0.37 9.74 -11.87
C THR A 74 -0.28 11.04 -12.36
N ARG A 75 -0.82 11.86 -11.44
CA ARG A 75 -1.59 13.07 -11.75
C ARG A 75 -0.77 14.34 -11.55
N ALA A 76 0.06 14.65 -12.56
CA ALA A 76 0.88 15.86 -12.61
C ALA A 76 0.09 17.18 -12.55
N ASP A 77 -1.21 17.12 -12.84
CA ASP A 77 -2.14 18.24 -12.81
C ASP A 77 -2.73 18.51 -11.41
N VAL A 78 -2.63 17.57 -10.48
CA VAL A 78 -3.31 17.65 -9.16
C VAL A 78 -2.33 17.99 -8.04
N LEU A 79 -1.12 17.45 -8.08
CA LEU A 79 -0.15 17.58 -7.01
C LEU A 79 1.13 18.30 -7.45
N PRO A 80 1.77 19.08 -6.56
CA PRO A 80 3.10 19.61 -6.82
C PRO A 80 4.10 18.48 -7.11
N GLU A 81 5.08 18.75 -7.97
CA GLU A 81 6.11 17.79 -8.36
C GLU A 81 6.78 17.05 -7.18
N PRO A 82 7.13 17.69 -6.05
CA PRO A 82 7.71 16.97 -4.90
C PRO A 82 6.77 15.93 -4.26
N TYR A 83 5.45 16.08 -4.39
CA TYR A 83 4.50 15.04 -3.96
C TYR A 83 4.52 13.84 -4.89
N ILE A 84 4.56 14.09 -6.19
CA ILE A 84 4.57 13.03 -7.21
C ILE A 84 5.80 12.16 -7.02
N GLU A 85 6.99 12.76 -6.95
CA GLU A 85 8.24 12.02 -6.78
C GLU A 85 8.28 11.18 -5.50
N VAL A 86 7.71 11.70 -4.41
CA VAL A 86 7.65 10.96 -3.15
C VAL A 86 6.60 9.84 -3.21
N LEU A 87 5.42 10.10 -3.77
CA LEU A 87 4.34 9.10 -3.83
C LEU A 87 4.58 8.00 -4.88
N LYS A 88 5.46 8.23 -5.87
CA LYS A 88 5.92 7.16 -6.80
C LYS A 88 6.50 5.96 -6.06
N GLN A 89 7.07 6.14 -4.87
CA GLN A 89 7.56 5.04 -4.03
C GLN A 89 6.45 4.05 -3.61
N LEU A 90 5.17 4.43 -3.71
CA LEU A 90 4.05 3.49 -3.50
C LEU A 90 3.84 2.55 -4.68
N GLN A 91 4.40 2.86 -5.84
CA GLN A 91 4.39 1.98 -7.00
C GLN A 91 5.51 0.93 -6.91
N ASP A 92 6.60 1.24 -6.21
CA ASP A 92 7.66 0.28 -5.91
C ASP A 92 7.10 -0.80 -4.98
N SER A 93 7.45 -2.06 -5.27
CA SER A 93 6.91 -3.27 -4.67
C SER A 93 6.72 -3.13 -3.16
N LEU A 94 5.47 -3.25 -2.70
CA LEU A 94 5.20 -3.21 -1.27
C LEU A 94 5.91 -4.37 -0.58
N PRO A 95 6.41 -4.17 0.65
CA PRO A 95 7.02 -5.24 1.40
C PRO A 95 6.01 -6.38 1.58
N PRO A 96 6.45 -7.65 1.42
CA PRO A 96 5.58 -8.78 1.65
C PRO A 96 5.14 -8.82 3.12
N ARG A 97 3.94 -9.35 3.37
CA ARG A 97 3.50 -9.66 4.74
C ARG A 97 4.27 -10.85 5.27
N PRO A 98 4.39 -10.97 6.59
CA PRO A 98 4.90 -12.20 7.20
C PRO A 98 4.14 -13.42 6.70
N LEU A 99 4.87 -14.51 6.42
CA LEU A 99 4.29 -15.75 5.91
C LEU A 99 3.21 -16.30 6.85
N GLU A 100 3.36 -16.09 8.15
CA GLU A 100 2.40 -16.52 9.17
C GLU A 100 1.02 -15.89 8.96
N GLU A 101 0.96 -14.62 8.56
CA GLU A 101 -0.30 -13.93 8.23
C GLU A 101 -0.93 -14.49 6.95
N VAL A 102 -0.10 -14.78 5.95
CA VAL A 102 -0.52 -15.36 4.66
C VAL A 102 -1.11 -16.76 4.88
N CYS A 103 -0.38 -17.64 5.56
CA CYS A 103 -0.83 -18.98 5.90
C CYS A 103 -2.09 -18.95 6.76
N GLY A 104 -2.14 -18.11 7.79
CA GLY A 104 -3.31 -17.99 8.65
C GLY A 104 -4.56 -17.53 7.89
N THR A 105 -4.40 -16.65 6.90
CA THR A 105 -5.50 -16.24 6.01
C THR A 105 -5.98 -17.39 5.14
N ILE A 106 -5.07 -18.13 4.51
CA ILE A 106 -5.43 -19.29 3.67
C ILE A 106 -6.17 -20.36 4.50
N GLU A 107 -5.63 -20.74 5.66
CA GLU A 107 -6.21 -21.78 6.50
C GLU A 107 -7.59 -21.40 7.03
N LYS A 108 -7.77 -20.12 7.38
CA LYS A 108 -9.06 -19.58 7.82
C LYS A 108 -10.12 -19.63 6.73
N GLU A 109 -9.76 -19.29 5.48
CA GLU A 109 -10.71 -19.27 4.36
C GLU A 109 -11.02 -20.66 3.80
N LEU A 110 -10.03 -21.56 3.77
CA LEU A 110 -10.20 -22.91 3.22
C LEU A 110 -10.54 -23.97 4.27
N GLY A 111 -10.47 -23.62 5.56
CA GLY A 111 -10.84 -24.49 6.68
C GLY A 111 -9.94 -25.72 6.86
N LYS A 112 -8.75 -25.71 6.26
CA LYS A 112 -7.79 -26.83 6.29
C LYS A 112 -6.38 -26.30 6.51
N PRO A 113 -5.50 -27.06 7.19
CA PRO A 113 -4.12 -26.66 7.38
C PRO A 113 -3.35 -26.66 6.06
N MET A 114 -2.34 -25.79 5.93
CA MET A 114 -1.53 -25.63 4.72
C MET A 114 -0.99 -26.96 4.17
N ARG A 115 -0.54 -27.86 5.07
CA ARG A 115 -0.02 -29.20 4.75
C ARG A 115 -1.01 -30.17 4.09
N GLN A 116 -2.30 -29.84 4.08
CA GLN A 116 -3.35 -30.62 3.40
C GLN A 116 -3.82 -29.96 2.11
N LEU A 117 -3.45 -28.70 1.89
CA LEU A 117 -3.85 -27.90 0.75
C LEU A 117 -2.80 -27.93 -0.36
N PHE A 118 -1.52 -27.92 0.02
CA PHE A 118 -0.40 -27.82 -0.90
C PHE A 118 0.72 -28.80 -0.53
N ALA A 119 1.24 -29.50 -1.54
CA ALA A 119 2.46 -30.30 -1.43
C ALA A 119 3.70 -29.41 -1.22
N THR A 120 3.74 -28.27 -1.91
CA THR A 120 4.76 -27.23 -1.72
C THR A 120 4.13 -25.85 -1.82
N PHE A 121 4.58 -24.91 -1.00
CA PHE A 121 4.17 -23.51 -1.04
C PHE A 121 5.41 -22.64 -0.92
N ASP A 122 5.62 -21.74 -1.88
CA ASP A 122 6.81 -20.90 -1.91
C ASP A 122 6.70 -19.77 -0.89
N VAL A 123 7.76 -19.62 -0.08
CA VAL A 123 7.80 -18.63 1.01
C VAL A 123 7.91 -17.22 0.44
N ASP A 124 8.70 -17.08 -0.63
CA ASP A 124 8.88 -15.81 -1.31
C ASP A 124 7.72 -15.59 -2.30
N PRO A 125 6.99 -14.46 -2.22
CA PRO A 125 5.92 -14.19 -3.15
C PRO A 125 6.47 -13.89 -4.55
N LEU A 126 5.78 -14.38 -5.56
CA LEU A 126 5.97 -13.99 -6.96
C LEU A 126 5.71 -12.49 -7.17
N ALA A 127 4.71 -11.95 -6.46
CA ALA A 127 4.38 -10.53 -6.50
C ALA A 127 3.66 -10.08 -5.23
N THR A 128 3.90 -8.83 -4.83
CA THR A 128 3.18 -8.15 -3.76
C THR A 128 2.43 -6.96 -4.31
N ALA A 129 1.13 -6.89 -4.02
CA ALA A 129 0.25 -5.79 -4.37
C ALA A 129 -0.34 -5.13 -3.11
N SER A 130 -0.98 -3.97 -3.28
CA SER A 130 -1.56 -3.18 -2.18
C SER A 130 -2.66 -3.85 -1.38
N ILE A 131 -3.20 -4.96 -1.88
CA ILE A 131 -4.32 -5.68 -1.27
C ILE A 131 -4.09 -7.19 -1.19
N ALA A 132 -3.03 -7.70 -1.80
CA ALA A 132 -2.81 -9.13 -1.91
C ALA A 132 -1.34 -9.45 -2.17
N GLN A 133 -0.96 -10.68 -1.88
CA GLN A 133 0.30 -11.29 -2.30
C GLN A 133 0.01 -12.51 -3.15
N VAL A 134 0.94 -12.82 -4.04
CA VAL A 134 0.81 -13.90 -5.00
C VAL A 134 1.97 -14.85 -4.77
N HIS A 135 1.66 -16.10 -4.44
CA HIS A 135 2.65 -17.15 -4.17
C HIS A 135 2.55 -18.26 -5.22
N ARG A 136 3.68 -18.91 -5.49
CA ARG A 136 3.68 -20.17 -6.23
C ARG A 136 3.39 -21.31 -5.26
N ALA A 137 2.56 -22.27 -5.67
CA ALA A 137 2.36 -23.49 -4.91
C ALA A 137 2.13 -24.69 -5.84
N THR A 138 2.24 -25.88 -5.27
CA THR A 138 1.92 -27.14 -5.94
C THR A 138 0.89 -27.86 -5.09
N LEU A 139 -0.21 -28.29 -5.70
CA LEU A 139 -1.23 -29.10 -5.04
C LEU A 139 -0.72 -30.53 -4.79
N GLU A 140 -1.38 -31.26 -3.89
CA GLU A 140 -1.08 -32.67 -3.60
C GLU A 140 -1.15 -33.60 -4.83
N ASP A 141 -1.91 -33.22 -5.85
CA ASP A 141 -2.01 -33.96 -7.11
C ASP A 141 -0.93 -33.57 -8.15
N GLY A 142 0.04 -32.74 -7.75
CA GLY A 142 1.17 -32.33 -8.57
C GLY A 142 0.90 -31.15 -9.50
N ARG A 143 -0.31 -30.57 -9.48
CA ARG A 143 -0.62 -29.38 -10.30
C ARG A 143 0.03 -28.13 -9.72
N GLU A 144 0.75 -27.39 -10.57
CA GLU A 144 1.26 -26.06 -10.24
C GLU A 144 0.15 -25.01 -10.28
N VAL A 145 0.10 -24.20 -9.24
CA VAL A 145 -0.88 -23.13 -9.07
C VAL A 145 -0.25 -21.84 -8.58
N VAL A 146 -0.93 -20.74 -8.89
CA VAL A 146 -0.68 -19.43 -8.30
C VAL A 146 -1.73 -19.17 -7.24
N VAL A 147 -1.30 -18.90 -6.01
CA VAL A 147 -2.17 -18.62 -4.87
C VAL A 147 -2.13 -17.14 -4.57
N LYS A 148 -3.22 -16.44 -4.86
CA LYS A 148 -3.39 -15.03 -4.53
C LYS A 148 -4.11 -14.90 -3.18
N VAL A 149 -3.40 -14.36 -2.21
CA VAL A 149 -3.85 -14.20 -0.82
C VAL A 149 -4.07 -12.73 -0.54
N GLN A 150 -5.30 -12.33 -0.25
CA GLN A 150 -5.59 -10.95 0.15
C GLN A 150 -5.11 -10.68 1.58
N HIS A 151 -4.66 -9.45 1.87
CA HIS A 151 -4.27 -9.05 3.23
C HIS A 151 -5.50 -9.02 4.16
N ASP A 152 -5.31 -9.39 5.43
CA ASP A 152 -6.42 -9.43 6.40
C ASP A 152 -7.03 -8.03 6.60
N GLY A 153 -8.36 -7.97 6.75
CA GLY A 153 -9.10 -6.71 6.90
C GLY A 153 -9.62 -6.07 5.60
N ILE A 154 -9.43 -6.70 4.43
CA ILE A 154 -10.11 -6.34 3.18
C ILE A 154 -11.43 -7.11 3.10
N LYS A 155 -12.55 -6.38 2.96
CA LYS A 155 -13.92 -6.89 3.23
C LYS A 155 -14.43 -8.00 2.30
N GLU A 156 -13.72 -8.33 1.22
CA GLU A 156 -14.05 -9.41 0.29
C GLU A 156 -12.80 -10.25 0.07
N ILE A 157 -12.56 -11.21 0.95
CA ILE A 157 -11.44 -12.13 0.82
C ILE A 157 -11.79 -13.08 -0.33
N ILE A 158 -11.23 -12.83 -1.51
CA ILE A 158 -11.28 -13.73 -2.65
C ILE A 158 -9.92 -14.43 -2.71
N LEU A 159 -9.91 -15.71 -2.39
CA LEU A 159 -8.77 -16.59 -2.66
C LEU A 159 -8.92 -17.12 -4.09
N GLU A 160 -7.98 -16.75 -4.95
CA GLU A 160 -8.00 -17.10 -6.37
C GLU A 160 -6.83 -18.04 -6.64
N VAL A 161 -7.14 -19.25 -7.10
CA VAL A 161 -6.17 -20.26 -7.50
C VAL A 161 -6.19 -20.37 -9.02
N LEU A 162 -5.13 -19.90 -9.68
CA LEU A 162 -4.96 -20.01 -11.12
C LEU A 162 -4.02 -21.17 -11.45
N PHE A 163 -4.35 -21.97 -12.46
CA PHE A 163 -3.49 -23.06 -12.92
C PHE A 163 -2.42 -22.54 -13.89
N PHE A 164 -1.18 -23.01 -13.74
CA PHE A 164 -0.15 -22.78 -14.75
C PHE A 164 -0.44 -23.62 -16.00
N SER A 165 -1.13 -23.05 -16.98
CA SER A 165 -1.08 -23.50 -18.37
C SER A 165 0.07 -22.76 -19.06
N GLY A 166 1.00 -23.49 -19.68
CA GLY A 166 2.22 -22.93 -20.26
C GLY A 166 2.02 -21.60 -21.01
N ASN A 167 2.91 -20.65 -20.69
CA ASN A 167 3.03 -19.27 -21.19
C ASN A 167 1.89 -18.31 -20.85
N SER A 168 2.19 -17.42 -19.89
CA SER A 168 1.53 -16.15 -19.52
C SER A 168 0.52 -16.25 -18.37
N VAL A 169 0.96 -15.78 -17.20
CA VAL A 169 0.09 -15.38 -16.09
C VAL A 169 -0.32 -13.93 -16.36
N LEU A 170 -1.62 -13.68 -16.54
CA LEU A 170 -2.23 -12.34 -16.48
C LEU A 170 -3.06 -12.23 -15.21
#